data_AF-A0A346PCE4-F1
#
_entry.id   AF-A0A346PCE4-F1
#
_cell.length_a   1.000
_cell.length_b   1.000
_cell.length_c   1.000
_cell.angle_alpha   90.00
_cell.angle_beta   90.00
_cell.angle_gamma   90.00
#
_symmetry.space_group_name_H-M   'P 1'
#
loop_
_entity.id
_entity.type
_entity.pdbx_description
1 polymer ?
#
loop_
_entity_poly.entity_id
_entity_poly.type
_entity_poly.pdbx_seq_one_letter_code
_entity_poly.pdbx_strand_id
1 'polypeptide(L)'
;MQRTRPRAIEQRFVDELEWDETVLADKYDTSTLEDRGAEIDRLYKHIRDGGYKSQRQLLEESPKTAWEGLNDAMHPLANEIAVDIGRDGELLWNMCGQHRLAIANVLEIDRIPVQVFRRHAEWQAIRDRARRGEEIPEDLHDHPDLVDVLGDE
;
A
#
# COMPACT_ATOMS: atom_id res chain seq x y z
N MET A 1 18.45 -0.54 4.00
CA MET A 1 18.02 -1.12 5.29
C MET A 1 16.51 -1.32 5.23
N GLN A 2 16.03 -2.56 5.28
CA GLN A 2 14.60 -2.86 5.31
C GLN A 2 13.98 -2.24 6.58
N ARG A 3 12.78 -1.66 6.50
CA ARG A 3 12.14 -1.02 7.66
C ARG A 3 11.65 -2.09 8.64
N THR A 4 11.45 -1.72 9.92
CA THR A 4 11.07 -2.68 10.98
C THR A 4 9.79 -3.46 10.66
N ARG A 5 8.72 -2.78 10.20
CA ARG A 5 7.42 -3.45 9.98
C ARG A 5 7.45 -4.48 8.84
N PRO A 6 7.97 -4.17 7.63
CA PRO A 6 8.10 -5.18 6.58
C PRO A 6 8.93 -6.38 7.01
N ARG A 7 10.07 -6.15 7.68
CA ARG A 7 10.93 -7.22 8.18
C ARG A 7 10.22 -8.10 9.21
N ALA A 8 9.49 -7.50 10.15
CA ALA A 8 8.74 -8.26 11.15
C ALA A 8 7.60 -9.09 10.54
N ILE A 9 6.94 -8.57 9.49
CA ILE A 9 5.88 -9.29 8.76
C ILE A 9 6.47 -10.49 8.00
N GLU A 10 7.61 -10.31 7.33
CA GLU A 10 8.35 -11.40 6.70
C GLU A 10 8.76 -12.46 7.74
N GLN A 11 9.36 -12.04 8.86
CA GLN A 11 9.71 -12.94 9.96
C GLN A 11 8.51 -13.73 10.51
N ARG A 12 7.35 -13.07 10.68
CA ARG A 12 6.16 -13.74 11.20
C ARG A 12 5.59 -14.77 10.22
N PHE A 13 5.43 -14.39 8.95
CA PHE A 13 4.61 -15.16 8.00
C PHE A 13 5.43 -15.99 7.00
N VAL A 14 6.73 -15.74 6.87
CA VAL A 14 7.65 -16.50 6.03
C VAL A 14 8.62 -17.31 6.88
N ASP A 15 9.26 -16.69 7.88
CA ASP A 15 10.19 -17.40 8.77
C ASP A 15 9.49 -18.13 9.94
N GLU A 16 8.15 -18.00 10.04
CA GLU A 16 7.30 -18.64 11.06
C GLU A 16 7.68 -18.31 12.52
N LEU A 17 8.29 -17.15 12.77
CA LEU A 17 8.65 -16.70 14.12
C LEU A 17 7.42 -16.22 14.90
N GLU A 18 7.45 -16.34 16.22
CA GLU A 18 6.48 -15.67 17.09
C GLU A 18 6.81 -14.16 17.21
N TRP A 19 5.79 -13.35 17.55
CA TRP A 19 5.95 -11.88 17.52
C TRP A 19 7.05 -11.36 18.45
N ASP A 20 7.29 -12.03 19.58
CA ASP A 20 8.36 -11.75 20.55
C ASP A 20 9.76 -12.12 20.05
N GLU A 21 9.86 -12.91 18.99
CA GLU A 21 11.11 -13.26 18.31
C GLU A 21 11.38 -12.38 17.07
N THR A 22 10.39 -11.58 16.64
CA THR A 22 10.57 -10.65 15.51
C THR A 22 11.24 -9.35 15.91
N VAL A 23 11.75 -8.59 14.92
CA VAL A 23 12.27 -7.23 15.14
C VAL A 23 11.23 -6.22 15.63
N LEU A 24 9.94 -6.61 15.71
CA LEU A 24 8.89 -5.79 16.30
C LEU A 24 8.98 -5.77 17.83
N ALA A 25 9.48 -6.84 18.45
CA ALA A 25 9.67 -6.94 19.89
C ALA A 25 10.65 -5.89 20.43
N ASP A 26 11.65 -5.50 19.63
CA ASP A 26 12.61 -4.44 19.96
C ASP A 26 11.96 -3.03 20.03
N LYS A 27 10.72 -2.87 19.56
CA LYS A 27 10.04 -1.57 19.45
C LYS A 27 8.97 -1.32 20.50
N TYR A 28 8.46 -2.36 21.12
CA TYR A 28 7.26 -2.28 21.94
C TYR A 28 7.45 -3.08 23.22
N ASP A 29 6.81 -2.63 24.31
CA ASP A 29 6.64 -3.48 25.48
C ASP A 29 5.75 -4.70 25.13
N THR A 30 5.76 -5.73 25.99
CA THR A 30 5.03 -6.98 25.75
C THR A 30 3.55 -6.77 25.44
N SER A 31 2.84 -5.93 26.20
CA SER A 31 1.41 -5.71 25.98
C SER A 31 1.13 -5.01 24.65
N THR A 32 1.90 -3.97 24.33
CA THR A 32 1.77 -3.28 23.04
C THR A 32 2.16 -4.19 21.88
N LEU A 33 3.17 -5.05 22.05
CA LEU A 33 3.57 -6.04 21.06
C LEU A 33 2.44 -7.03 20.77
N GLU A 34 1.82 -7.58 21.81
CA GLU A 34 0.67 -8.49 21.68
C GLU A 34 -0.48 -7.84 20.92
N ASP A 35 -0.86 -6.61 21.28
CA ASP A 35 -1.94 -5.87 20.61
C ASP A 35 -1.61 -5.63 19.13
N ARG A 36 -0.39 -5.16 18.83
CA ARG A 36 0.06 -4.87 17.46
C ARG A 36 0.22 -6.13 16.61
N GLY A 37 0.75 -7.20 17.20
CA GLY A 37 0.87 -8.49 16.54
C GLY A 37 -0.51 -9.04 16.17
N ALA A 38 -1.45 -9.01 17.11
CA ALA A 38 -2.82 -9.45 16.87
C ALA A 38 -3.55 -8.59 15.81
N GLU A 39 -3.30 -7.27 15.76
CA GLU A 39 -3.80 -6.41 14.67
C GLU A 39 -3.27 -6.85 13.31
N ILE A 40 -1.97 -7.13 13.20
CA ILE A 40 -1.33 -7.56 11.96
C ILE A 40 -1.82 -8.96 11.55
N ASP A 41 -1.94 -9.91 12.48
CA ASP A 41 -2.45 -11.26 12.22
C ASP A 41 -3.89 -11.23 11.70
N ARG A 42 -4.75 -10.40 12.30
CA ARG A 42 -6.12 -10.20 11.82
C ARG A 42 -6.12 -9.65 10.40
N LEU A 43 -5.30 -8.64 10.11
CA LEU A 43 -5.23 -8.04 8.79
C LEU A 43 -4.70 -9.02 7.74
N TYR A 44 -3.64 -9.76 8.06
CA TYR A 44 -3.07 -10.82 7.21
C TYR A 44 -4.14 -11.84 6.85
N LYS A 45 -4.87 -12.35 7.84
CA LYS A 45 -5.96 -13.32 7.61
C LYS A 45 -7.05 -12.76 6.69
N HIS A 46 -7.47 -11.50 6.89
CA HIS A 46 -8.49 -10.89 6.04
C HIS A 46 -8.04 -10.77 4.59
N ILE A 47 -6.79 -10.34 4.35
CA ILE A 47 -6.25 -10.20 3.00
C ILE A 47 -6.02 -11.57 2.34
N ARG A 48 -5.50 -12.55 3.10
CA ARG A 48 -5.27 -13.92 2.61
C ARG A 48 -6.57 -14.61 2.21
N ASP A 49 -7.58 -14.55 3.08
CA ASP A 49 -8.82 -15.31 2.88
C ASP A 49 -9.81 -14.58 1.95
N GLY A 50 -9.75 -13.25 1.88
CA GLY A 50 -10.72 -12.41 1.15
C GLY A 50 -10.14 -11.60 0.00
N GLY A 51 -8.84 -11.70 -0.27
CA GLY A 51 -8.12 -10.83 -1.21
C GLY A 51 -7.87 -9.43 -0.68
N TYR A 52 -7.03 -8.66 -1.37
CA TYR A 52 -6.80 -7.26 -1.04
C TYR A 52 -7.98 -6.40 -1.49
N LYS A 53 -8.51 -5.58 -0.58
CA LYS A 53 -9.58 -4.60 -0.87
C LYS A 53 -9.05 -3.18 -0.72
N SER A 54 -9.37 -2.31 -1.68
CA SER A 54 -9.11 -0.87 -1.55
C SER A 54 -9.89 -0.28 -0.36
N GLN A 55 -9.44 0.86 0.15
CA GLN A 55 -10.20 1.57 1.19
C GLN A 55 -11.60 1.98 0.72
N ARG A 56 -11.78 2.24 -0.59
CA ARG A 56 -13.10 2.51 -1.18
C ARG A 56 -14.01 1.29 -1.09
N GLN A 57 -13.54 0.13 -1.55
CA GLN A 57 -14.31 -1.12 -1.47
C GLN A 57 -14.64 -1.49 -0.02
N LEU A 58 -13.68 -1.36 0.90
CA LEU A 58 -13.92 -1.59 2.33
C LEU A 58 -15.00 -0.65 2.88
N LEU A 59 -14.98 0.62 2.49
CA LEU A 59 -15.98 1.59 2.93
C LEU A 59 -17.38 1.26 2.40
N GLU A 60 -17.49 0.73 1.18
CA GLU A 60 -18.75 0.34 0.55
C GLU A 60 -19.30 -0.98 1.13
N GLU A 61 -18.44 -1.98 1.30
CA GLU A 61 -18.85 -3.34 1.69
C GLU A 61 -18.90 -3.54 3.21
N SER A 62 -18.05 -2.85 3.95
CA SER A 62 -17.90 -3.03 5.40
C SER A 62 -17.41 -1.74 6.07
N PRO A 63 -18.26 -0.68 6.13
CA PRO A 63 -17.88 0.62 6.66
C PRO A 63 -17.21 0.54 8.02
N LYS A 64 -17.72 -0.30 8.94
CA LYS A 64 -17.13 -0.48 10.27
C LYS A 64 -15.64 -0.85 10.19
N THR A 65 -15.28 -1.82 9.36
CA THR A 65 -13.89 -2.25 9.15
C THR A 65 -13.05 -1.16 8.48
N ALA A 66 -13.63 -0.38 7.56
CA ALA A 66 -12.92 0.75 6.95
C ALA A 66 -12.55 1.83 7.98
N TRP A 67 -13.35 1.99 9.03
CA TRP A 67 -13.11 2.94 10.13
C TRP A 67 -12.29 2.35 11.28
N GLU A 68 -12.09 1.03 11.34
CA GLU A 68 -11.30 0.37 12.39
C GLU A 68 -9.81 0.76 12.28
N GLY A 69 -9.20 1.13 13.41
CA GLY A 69 -7.77 1.47 13.49
C GLY A 69 -7.40 2.84 12.91
N LEU A 70 -8.37 3.65 12.48
CA LEU A 70 -8.17 5.06 12.18
C LEU A 70 -8.28 5.90 13.46
N ASN A 71 -7.58 7.03 13.49
CA ASN A 71 -7.93 8.11 14.40
C ASN A 71 -8.97 9.03 13.71
N ASP A 72 -9.81 9.70 14.51
CA ASP A 72 -10.91 10.54 14.00
C ASP A 72 -10.46 11.69 13.07
N ALA A 73 -9.15 11.92 12.95
CA ALA A 73 -8.56 12.94 12.08
C ALA A 73 -8.44 12.50 10.61
N MET A 74 -8.59 11.21 10.28
CA MET A 74 -8.36 10.69 8.92
C MET A 74 -9.55 9.89 8.40
N HIS A 75 -10.10 10.31 7.27
CA HIS A 75 -11.14 9.55 6.55
C HIS A 75 -10.55 8.27 5.92
N PRO A 76 -11.26 7.12 5.88
CA PRO A 76 -10.75 5.86 5.33
C PRO A 76 -10.19 5.98 3.91
N LEU A 77 -10.83 6.77 3.06
CA LEU A 77 -10.37 7.02 1.68
C LEU A 77 -8.99 7.71 1.59
N ALA A 78 -8.52 8.35 2.67
CA ALA A 78 -7.17 8.92 2.76
C ALA A 78 -6.16 7.94 3.41
N ASN A 79 -6.60 6.75 3.81
CA ASN A 79 -5.77 5.70 4.38
C ASN A 79 -5.40 4.62 3.35
N GLU A 80 -5.37 4.94 2.05
CA GLU A 80 -4.85 3.98 1.07
C GLU A 80 -3.32 3.86 1.19
N ILE A 81 -2.73 2.80 0.63
CA ILE A 81 -1.27 2.79 0.41
C ILE A 81 -0.95 3.97 -0.51
N ALA A 82 -0.14 4.92 -0.06
CA ALA A 82 0.20 6.10 -0.83
C ALA A 82 1.57 5.95 -1.50
N VAL A 83 1.65 6.48 -2.72
CA VAL A 83 2.87 6.52 -3.53
C VAL A 83 3.08 7.91 -4.11
N ASP A 84 4.34 8.30 -4.24
CA ASP A 84 4.76 9.40 -5.10
C ASP A 84 5.28 8.82 -6.41
N ILE A 85 5.20 9.59 -7.49
CA ILE A 85 5.76 9.21 -8.79
C ILE A 85 7.00 10.04 -9.05
N GLY A 86 8.13 9.35 -9.22
CA GLY A 86 9.43 9.91 -9.54
C GLY A 86 9.47 10.56 -10.92
N ARG A 87 10.61 11.17 -11.23
CA ARG A 87 10.87 11.85 -12.51
C ARG A 87 10.55 10.98 -13.72
N ASP A 88 11.00 9.73 -13.66
CA ASP A 88 10.97 8.78 -14.77
C ASP A 88 9.84 7.75 -14.62
N GLY A 89 8.84 8.04 -13.79
CA GLY A 89 7.70 7.15 -13.54
C GLY A 89 7.89 6.19 -12.37
N GLU A 90 9.06 6.15 -11.72
CA GLU A 90 9.27 5.24 -10.58
C GLU A 90 8.19 5.43 -9.49
N LEU A 91 7.56 4.32 -9.08
CA LEU A 91 6.61 4.32 -7.96
C LEU A 91 7.38 4.29 -6.64
N LEU A 92 7.33 5.39 -5.91
CA LEU A 92 7.99 5.55 -4.63
C LEU A 92 6.95 5.44 -3.52
N TRP A 93 7.07 4.45 -2.63
CA TRP A 93 6.20 4.40 -1.45
C TRP A 93 6.29 5.72 -0.68
N ASN A 94 5.13 6.34 -0.41
CA ASN A 94 5.04 7.62 0.29
C ASN A 94 3.97 7.54 1.38
N MET A 95 4.41 7.30 2.62
CA MET A 95 3.56 7.29 3.82
C MET A 95 2.46 6.22 3.80
N CYS A 96 1.94 5.91 4.99
CA CYS A 96 0.79 5.02 5.21
C CYS A 96 0.90 3.59 4.62
N GLY A 97 0.05 2.69 5.08
CA GLY A 97 -0.12 1.36 4.47
C GLY A 97 1.10 0.43 4.40
N GLN A 98 2.22 0.75 5.08
CA GLN A 98 3.45 -0.07 5.00
C GLN A 98 3.22 -1.54 5.37
N HIS A 99 2.38 -1.80 6.39
CA HIS A 99 2.04 -3.15 6.80
C HIS A 99 1.17 -3.86 5.74
N ARG A 100 0.21 -3.15 5.13
CA ARG A 100 -0.61 -3.68 4.02
C ARG A 100 0.24 -4.02 2.80
N LEU A 101 1.19 -3.16 2.46
CA LEU A 101 2.13 -3.40 1.36
C LEU A 101 3.02 -4.63 1.62
N ALA A 102 3.55 -4.76 2.84
CA ALA A 102 4.36 -5.91 3.21
C ALA A 102 3.56 -7.22 3.22
N ILE A 103 2.32 -7.20 3.74
CA ILE A 103 1.42 -8.36 3.70
C ILE A 103 1.09 -8.76 2.25
N ALA A 104 0.76 -7.79 1.38
CA ALA A 104 0.50 -8.06 -0.02
C ALA A 104 1.71 -8.70 -0.72
N ASN A 105 2.92 -8.26 -0.37
CA ASN A 105 4.15 -8.84 -0.88
C ASN A 105 4.36 -10.29 -0.43
N VAL A 106 4.22 -10.57 0.88
CA VAL A 106 4.34 -11.94 1.43
C VAL A 106 3.29 -12.89 0.86
N LEU A 107 2.08 -12.39 0.61
CA LEU A 107 0.99 -13.15 -0.02
C LEU A 107 1.10 -13.24 -1.55
N GLU A 108 2.17 -12.72 -2.14
CA GLU A 108 2.42 -12.72 -3.59
C GLU A 108 1.24 -12.13 -4.40
N ILE A 109 0.63 -11.05 -3.89
CA ILE A 109 -0.48 -10.37 -4.56
C ILE A 109 0.07 -9.54 -5.72
N ASP A 110 -0.30 -9.92 -6.96
CA ASP A 110 0.19 -9.32 -8.19
C ASP A 110 -0.03 -7.80 -8.29
N ARG A 111 -1.20 -7.32 -7.84
CA ARG A 111 -1.60 -5.92 -7.97
C ARG A 111 -2.40 -5.45 -6.76
N ILE A 112 -2.12 -4.23 -6.32
CA ILE A 112 -2.82 -3.58 -5.21
C ILE A 112 -3.23 -2.15 -5.60
N PRO A 113 -4.35 -1.64 -5.06
CA PRO A 113 -4.72 -0.25 -5.20
C PRO A 113 -3.72 0.64 -4.43
N VAL A 114 -3.35 1.76 -5.03
CA VAL A 114 -2.54 2.80 -4.41
C VAL A 114 -3.15 4.18 -4.69
N GLN A 115 -2.88 5.14 -3.80
CA GLN A 115 -3.20 6.54 -4.01
C GLN A 115 -1.95 7.31 -4.40
N VAL A 116 -1.99 7.99 -5.55
CA VAL A 116 -0.91 8.90 -5.94
C VAL A 116 -1.01 10.18 -5.14
N PHE A 117 -0.02 10.43 -4.28
CA PHE A 117 0.02 11.61 -3.41
C PHE A 117 0.69 12.79 -4.12
N ARG A 118 1.83 12.57 -4.77
CA ARG A 118 2.50 13.57 -5.63
C ARG A 118 3.07 12.93 -6.90
N ARG A 119 3.25 13.78 -7.90
CA ARG A 119 3.98 13.46 -9.14
C ARG A 119 5.12 14.45 -9.30
N HIS A 120 6.28 13.98 -9.74
CA HIS A 120 7.36 14.85 -10.16
C HIS A 120 6.90 15.71 -11.35
N ALA A 121 7.37 16.96 -11.44
CA ALA A 121 6.93 17.88 -12.50
C ALA A 121 7.25 17.37 -13.91
N GLU A 122 8.40 16.71 -14.10
CA GLU A 122 8.77 16.11 -15.38
C GLU A 122 7.87 14.93 -15.76
N TRP A 123 7.48 14.09 -14.79
CA TRP A 123 6.48 13.03 -15.03
C TRP A 123 5.11 13.61 -15.37
N GLN A 124 4.69 14.65 -14.65
CA GLN A 124 3.44 15.35 -14.94
C GLN A 124 3.43 15.92 -16.37
N ALA A 125 4.55 16.44 -16.86
CA ALA A 125 4.66 16.92 -18.23
C ALA A 125 4.46 15.78 -19.26
N ILE A 126 4.97 14.58 -18.99
CA ILE A 126 4.73 13.39 -19.83
C ILE A 126 3.23 13.04 -19.82
N ARG A 127 2.62 12.98 -18.64
CA ARG A 127 1.20 12.68 -18.49
C ARG A 127 0.30 13.71 -19.17
N ASP A 128 0.67 14.98 -19.14
CA ASP A 128 -0.06 16.06 -19.81
C ASP A 128 0.06 15.94 -21.34
N ARG A 129 1.21 15.51 -21.87
CA ARG A 129 1.39 15.19 -23.30
C ARG A 129 0.48 14.02 -23.72
N ALA A 130 0.51 12.94 -22.94
CA ALA A 130 -0.35 11.77 -23.15
C ALA A 130 -1.83 12.17 -23.23
N ARG A 131 -2.31 12.96 -22.27
CA ARG A 131 -3.70 13.47 -22.25
C ARG A 131 -4.07 14.33 -23.46
N ARG A 132 -3.11 15.01 -24.09
CA ARG A 132 -3.34 15.80 -25.31
C ARG A 132 -3.26 14.96 -26.60
N GLY A 133 -3.02 13.65 -26.49
CA GLY A 133 -2.79 12.77 -27.63
C GLY A 133 -1.45 13.04 -28.33
N GLU A 134 -0.49 13.66 -27.63
CA GLU A 134 0.86 13.86 -28.13
C GLU A 134 1.69 12.58 -27.94
N GLU A 135 2.67 12.38 -28.82
CA GLU A 135 3.60 11.26 -28.73
C GLU A 135 4.35 11.30 -27.38
N ILE A 136 4.44 10.15 -26.71
CA ILE A 136 5.23 9.91 -25.51
C ILE A 136 6.08 8.64 -25.72
N PRO A 137 7.20 8.47 -24.98
CA PRO A 137 8.03 7.27 -25.10
C PRO A 137 7.21 5.97 -24.95
N GLU A 138 7.38 5.03 -25.90
CA GLU A 138 6.61 3.79 -25.99
C GLU A 138 6.72 2.92 -24.73
N ASP A 139 7.89 2.91 -24.09
CA ASP A 139 8.18 2.17 -22.87
C ASP A 139 7.36 2.63 -21.66
N LEU A 140 6.73 3.82 -21.75
CA LEU A 140 5.88 4.37 -20.69
C LEU A 140 4.40 4.04 -20.89
N HIS A 141 3.98 3.49 -22.02
CA HIS A 141 2.54 3.29 -22.32
C HIS A 141 1.85 2.34 -21.35
N ASP A 142 2.59 1.36 -20.81
CA ASP A 142 2.08 0.40 -19.82
C ASP A 142 2.15 0.93 -18.38
N HIS A 143 2.59 2.18 -18.18
CA HIS A 143 2.73 2.73 -16.84
C HIS A 143 1.35 2.92 -16.17
N PRO A 144 1.13 2.42 -14.93
CA PRO A 144 -0.19 2.41 -14.29
C PRO A 144 -0.80 3.81 -14.08
N ASP A 145 0.04 4.85 -13.94
CA ASP A 145 -0.41 6.24 -13.80
C ASP A 145 -0.85 6.93 -15.11
N LEU A 146 -0.68 6.27 -16.26
CA LEU A 146 -1.11 6.76 -17.57
C LEU A 146 -2.41 6.11 -18.06
N VAL A 147 -2.89 5.06 -17.39
CA VAL A 147 -4.05 4.27 -17.82
C VAL A 147 -5.30 5.14 -18.03
N ASP A 148 -5.54 6.12 -17.16
CA ASP A 148 -6.71 7.01 -17.27
C ASP A 148 -6.59 8.12 -18.33
N VAL A 149 -5.39 8.32 -18.90
CA VAL A 149 -5.16 9.34 -19.94
C VAL A 149 -4.81 8.76 -21.30
N LEU A 150 -4.43 7.48 -21.35
CA LEU A 150 -4.18 6.72 -22.58
C LEU A 150 -5.32 5.76 -22.92
N GLY A 151 -6.07 5.28 -21.92
CA GLY A 151 -7.24 4.44 -22.15
C GLY A 151 -8.39 5.24 -22.75
N ASP A 152 -9.04 4.69 -23.77
CA ASP A 152 -10.35 5.13 -24.21
C ASP A 152 -11.36 4.78 -23.09
N GLU A 153 -11.95 5.78 -22.42
CA GLU A 153 -13.18 5.57 -21.63
C GLU A 153 -14.36 5.20 -22.54
#